data_AF-A0A251XWI0-F1
#
_entry.id   AF-A0A251XWI0-F1
#
_cell.length_a   1.000
_cell.length_b   1.000
_cell.length_c   1.000
_cell.angle_alpha   90.00
_cell.angle_beta   90.00
_cell.angle_gamma   90.00
#
_symmetry.space_group_name_H-M   'P 1'
#
loop_
_entity.id
_entity.type
_entity.pdbx_description
1 polymer ?
#
loop_
_entity_poly.entity_id
_entity_poly.type
_entity_poly.pdbx_seq_one_letter_code
_entity_poly.pdbx_strand_id
1 'polypeptide(L)'
;MVVSASASLQFDSEGHAWLEWSTSEPAVLLDSQVAQDIAPQGVLTCDRMEGVSPDIGARLQASGRQRRSGYHAATEDHPFLDMSRGISARVEDARIMAGYVEADEYPDVYLDLPCLSMHPLERACDLGLDTLRNSDLHQLAAILAGVFGQTHRQPPYYDPDTGYHQVELIYRSVPSGGARHPTECFVEVLRSPRFVPGNYYFDTRSNALVRVNDQSPSGAGAEALESDADWVLDLRLATVVRRAMFRYRDPRSFRALLVDAGHADGQLHALAAFCNWRYSSATDIDLQYTVEHYGMGAAEAPVLIWGRLEGWL
;
A
#
# COMPACT_ATOMS: atom_id res chain seq x y z
N MET A 1 -14.58 10.43 10.71
CA MET A 1 -13.88 11.21 11.76
C MET A 1 -12.74 11.94 11.05
N VAL A 2 -12.73 13.26 11.02
CA VAL A 2 -11.70 14.04 10.30
C VAL A 2 -10.35 13.78 10.98
N VAL A 3 -9.40 13.19 10.28
CA VAL A 3 -8.03 13.05 10.77
C VAL A 3 -7.52 14.47 11.03
N SER A 4 -7.28 14.82 12.29
CA SER A 4 -6.59 16.06 12.64
C SER A 4 -5.24 16.03 11.92
N ALA A 5 -4.97 16.95 11.00
CA ALA A 5 -3.68 17.00 10.33
C ALA A 5 -2.58 17.11 11.40
N SER A 6 -1.60 16.23 11.37
CA SER A 6 -0.42 16.35 12.23
C SER A 6 0.68 17.01 11.43
N ALA A 7 1.29 18.05 11.98
CA ALA A 7 2.46 18.69 11.43
C ALA A 7 3.75 18.19 12.12
N SER A 8 4.81 17.96 11.36
CA SER A 8 6.13 17.61 11.88
C SER A 8 7.16 18.66 11.48
N LEU A 9 8.04 19.02 12.41
CA LEU A 9 9.19 19.86 12.13
C LEU A 9 10.36 18.99 11.67
N GLN A 10 10.93 19.31 10.51
CA GLN A 10 12.07 18.62 9.91
C GLN A 10 13.22 19.61 9.68
N PHE A 11 14.46 19.13 9.71
CA PHE A 11 15.63 19.92 9.33
C PHE A 11 16.31 19.27 8.14
N ASP A 12 16.68 20.05 7.11
CA ASP A 12 17.46 19.54 5.99
C ASP A 12 18.97 19.53 6.29
N SER A 13 19.75 18.98 5.36
CA SER A 13 21.21 18.86 5.47
C SER A 13 21.94 20.21 5.51
N GLU A 14 21.29 21.30 5.09
CA GLU A 14 21.80 22.67 5.16
C GLU A 14 21.36 23.39 6.46
N GLY A 15 20.58 22.72 7.31
CA GLY A 15 20.09 23.24 8.59
C GLY A 15 18.82 24.08 8.48
N HIS A 16 18.15 24.09 7.33
CA HIS A 16 16.86 24.77 7.19
C HIS A 16 15.74 23.97 7.83
N ALA A 17 14.82 24.68 8.47
CA ALA A 17 13.69 24.10 9.16
C ALA A 17 12.43 24.08 8.27
N TRP A 18 11.73 22.96 8.27
CA TRP A 18 10.58 22.69 7.42
C TRP A 18 9.41 22.21 8.27
N LEU A 19 8.22 22.78 8.05
CA LEU A 19 6.98 22.28 8.64
C LEU A 19 6.20 21.47 7.60
N GLU A 20 5.86 20.24 7.95
CA GLU A 20 5.23 19.29 7.03
C GLU A 20 3.95 18.74 7.62
N TRP A 21 2.91 18.56 6.83
CA TRP A 21 1.66 17.98 7.29
C TRP A 21 1.53 16.53 6.85
N SER A 22 0.80 15.73 7.64
CA SER A 22 0.38 14.37 7.27
C SER A 22 -0.66 14.34 6.13
N THR A 23 -1.00 15.49 5.57
CA THR A 23 -1.94 15.69 4.47
C THR A 23 -1.19 16.09 3.19
N SER A 24 -1.91 16.20 2.07
CA SER A 24 -1.41 16.60 0.75
C SER A 24 -0.97 18.08 0.63
N GLU A 25 -0.79 18.78 1.76
CA GLU A 25 -0.29 20.16 1.77
C GLU A 25 1.23 20.20 1.54
N PRO A 26 1.74 21.12 0.70
CA PRO A 26 3.18 21.32 0.53
C PRO A 26 3.85 21.73 1.85
N ALA A 27 5.07 21.23 2.09
CA ALA A 27 5.86 21.70 3.22
C ALA A 27 6.14 23.20 3.13
N VAL A 28 6.29 23.83 4.30
CA VAL A 28 6.60 25.25 4.42
C VAL A 28 7.99 25.39 5.01
N LEU A 29 8.86 26.10 4.27
CA LEU A 29 10.16 26.52 4.80
C LEU A 29 9.93 27.57 5.88
N LEU A 30 10.47 27.34 7.07
CA LEU A 30 10.36 28.25 8.19
C LEU A 30 11.54 29.23 8.24
N ASP A 31 11.26 30.44 8.69
CA ASP A 31 12.34 31.32 9.12
C ASP A 31 13.03 30.76 10.38
N SER A 32 14.32 31.07 10.54
CA SER A 32 15.17 30.50 11.61
C SER A 32 14.70 30.85 13.02
N GLN A 33 13.94 31.93 13.19
CA GLN A 33 13.40 32.33 14.49
C GLN A 33 12.12 31.52 14.81
N VAL A 34 11.21 31.35 13.84
CA VAL A 34 10.02 30.48 13.97
C VAL A 34 10.43 29.03 14.23
N ALA A 35 11.50 28.56 13.56
CA ALA A 35 12.04 27.24 13.79
C ALA A 35 12.49 27.01 15.25
N GLN A 36 13.17 28.01 15.84
CA GLN A 36 13.61 27.94 17.25
C GLN A 36 12.45 27.97 18.23
N ASP A 37 11.37 28.70 17.90
CA ASP A 37 10.17 28.79 18.73
C ASP A 37 9.36 27.47 18.72
N ILE A 38 9.44 26.71 17.62
CA ILE A 38 8.71 25.44 17.42
C ILE A 38 9.53 24.21 17.82
N ALA A 39 10.86 24.23 17.65
CA ALA A 39 11.76 23.09 17.89
C ALA A 39 11.60 22.37 19.25
N PRO A 40 11.29 23.03 20.38
CA PRO A 40 11.07 22.36 21.66
C PRO A 40 9.82 21.47 21.70
N GLN A 41 8.90 21.60 20.74
CA GLN A 41 7.56 21.01 20.80
C GLN A 41 7.44 19.63 20.11
N GLY A 42 8.46 19.21 19.34
CA GLY A 42 8.49 17.91 18.67
C GLY A 42 7.45 17.78 17.54
N VAL A 43 6.56 16.79 17.64
CA VAL A 43 5.43 16.59 16.71
C VAL A 43 4.28 17.51 17.11
N LEU A 44 3.83 18.36 16.19
CA LEU A 44 2.70 19.27 16.36
C LEU A 44 1.44 18.59 15.83
N THR A 45 0.42 18.38 16.64
CA THR A 45 -0.92 18.04 16.12
C THR A 45 -1.69 19.33 15.82
N CYS A 46 -2.65 19.33 14.89
CA CYS A 46 -3.49 20.52 14.64
C CYS A 46 -4.07 21.13 15.93
N ASP A 47 -4.44 20.30 16.89
CA ASP A 47 -4.95 20.73 18.20
C ASP A 47 -3.91 21.50 19.05
N ARG A 48 -2.60 21.29 18.79
CA ARG A 48 -1.50 22.05 19.39
C ARG A 48 -1.16 23.33 18.64
N MET A 49 -1.61 23.47 17.38
CA MET A 49 -1.44 24.72 16.61
C MET A 49 -2.40 25.82 17.06
N GLU A 50 -3.52 25.51 17.73
CA GLU A 50 -4.40 26.53 18.34
C GLU A 50 -3.72 27.28 19.50
N GLY A 51 -2.65 26.71 20.08
CA GLY A 51 -1.81 27.36 21.10
C GLY A 51 -0.60 28.13 20.54
N VAL A 52 -0.41 28.10 19.22
CA VAL A 52 0.68 28.80 18.54
C VAL A 52 0.26 30.26 18.33
N SER A 53 1.07 31.21 18.81
CA SER A 53 0.77 32.65 18.76
C SER A 53 0.25 33.09 17.37
N PRO A 54 -0.78 33.96 17.29
CA PRO A 54 -1.31 34.47 16.02
C PRO A 54 -0.26 35.02 15.05
N ASP A 55 0.87 35.48 15.60
CA ASP A 55 2.04 35.97 14.87
C ASP A 55 2.74 34.87 14.03
N ILE A 56 2.82 33.65 14.54
CA ILE A 56 3.41 32.51 13.83
C ILE A 56 2.50 32.07 12.67
N GLY A 57 1.17 32.13 12.85
CA GLY A 57 0.22 31.87 11.76
C GLY A 57 0.37 32.85 10.59
N ALA A 58 0.55 34.14 10.88
CA ALA A 58 0.81 35.16 9.87
C ALA A 58 2.17 34.97 9.16
N ARG A 59 3.21 34.59 9.91
CA ARG A 59 4.56 34.32 9.38
C ARG A 59 4.61 33.05 8.51
N LEU A 60 3.84 32.02 8.85
CA LEU A 60 3.67 30.83 8.01
C LEU A 60 2.98 31.15 6.68
N GLN A 61 1.98 32.04 6.67
CA GLN A 61 1.33 32.49 5.43
C GLN A 61 2.24 33.36 4.56
N ALA A 62 3.17 34.11 5.17
CA ALA A 62 4.16 34.92 4.45
C ALA A 62 5.36 34.13 3.94
N SER A 63 5.56 32.91 4.45
CA SER A 63 6.67 32.03 4.06
C SER A 63 6.42 31.37 2.71
N GLY A 64 7.45 31.27 1.88
CA GLY A 64 7.36 30.67 0.56
C GLY A 64 7.03 29.19 0.66
N ARG A 65 5.85 28.78 0.17
CA ARG A 65 5.51 27.36 -0.01
C ARG A 65 6.43 26.76 -1.07
N GLN A 66 7.34 25.89 -0.67
CA GLN A 66 8.16 25.12 -1.59
C GLN A 66 7.74 23.66 -1.53
N ARG A 67 7.60 23.01 -2.69
CA ARG A 67 7.34 21.57 -2.74
C ARG A 67 8.61 20.81 -2.43
N ARG A 68 8.98 20.73 -1.15
CA ARG A 68 9.92 19.73 -0.66
C ARG A 68 9.12 18.79 0.23
N SER A 69 9.30 17.50 0.06
CA SER A 69 8.81 16.52 1.01
C SER A 69 9.98 16.18 1.91
N GLY A 70 9.83 16.48 3.18
CA GLY A 70 10.80 16.29 4.24
C GLY A 70 10.91 14.82 4.61
N TYR A 71 9.91 14.00 4.27
CA TYR A 71 10.17 12.58 4.06
C TYR A 71 11.35 12.35 3.10
N HIS A 72 11.32 12.93 1.89
CA HIS A 72 12.40 12.76 0.92
C HIS A 72 13.73 13.37 1.39
N ALA A 73 13.72 14.52 2.07
CA ALA A 73 14.91 15.16 2.62
C ALA A 73 15.49 14.37 3.81
N ALA A 74 14.68 14.02 4.81
CA ALA A 74 15.08 13.26 6.00
C ALA A 74 15.58 11.86 5.63
N THR A 75 15.13 11.34 4.49
CA THR A 75 15.59 10.07 3.98
C THR A 75 16.76 10.15 3.01
N GLU A 76 17.18 11.32 2.52
CA GLU A 76 18.13 11.46 1.41
C GLU A 76 19.50 10.79 1.64
N ASP A 77 20.05 10.89 2.83
CA ASP A 77 21.36 10.34 3.16
C ASP A 77 21.28 9.12 4.09
N HIS A 78 20.11 8.45 4.17
CA HIS A 78 19.97 7.27 5.01
C HIS A 78 20.95 6.16 4.55
N PRO A 79 21.84 5.66 5.42
CA PRO A 79 22.89 4.72 5.05
C PRO A 79 22.31 3.37 4.64
N PHE A 80 22.88 2.76 3.60
CA PHE A 80 22.50 1.43 3.15
C PHE A 80 23.66 0.45 3.19
N LEU A 81 23.31 -0.81 3.40
CA LEU A 81 24.22 -1.90 3.11
C LEU A 81 24.51 -1.93 1.61
N ASP A 82 25.75 -1.63 1.26
CA ASP A 82 26.19 -1.64 -0.13
C ASP A 82 26.30 -3.08 -0.65
N MET A 83 25.23 -3.52 -1.33
CA MET A 83 25.13 -4.85 -1.92
C MET A 83 26.12 -5.08 -3.07
N SER A 84 26.74 -4.03 -3.62
CA SER A 84 27.77 -4.19 -4.67
C SER A 84 29.03 -4.89 -4.15
N ARG A 85 29.21 -4.94 -2.83
CA ARG A 85 30.31 -5.65 -2.16
C ARG A 85 30.16 -7.18 -2.19
N GLY A 86 29.11 -7.71 -2.79
CA GLY A 86 28.95 -9.14 -3.06
C GLY A 86 28.76 -9.98 -1.81
N ILE A 87 29.56 -11.04 -1.64
CA ILE A 87 29.37 -12.04 -0.58
C ILE A 87 29.43 -11.42 0.82
N SER A 88 30.35 -10.48 1.07
CA SER A 88 30.47 -9.85 2.40
C SER A 88 29.21 -9.07 2.79
N ALA A 89 28.56 -8.40 1.83
CA ALA A 89 27.29 -7.72 2.08
C ALA A 89 26.18 -8.73 2.36
N ARG A 90 26.13 -9.87 1.65
CA ARG A 90 25.12 -10.91 1.93
C ARG A 90 25.25 -11.52 3.33
N VAL A 91 26.47 -11.73 3.81
CA VAL A 91 26.72 -12.22 5.17
C VAL A 91 26.27 -11.18 6.21
N GLU A 92 26.54 -9.90 5.97
CA GLU A 92 26.07 -8.83 6.87
C GLU A 92 24.54 -8.71 6.86
N ASP A 93 23.90 -8.75 5.70
CA ASP A 93 22.42 -8.76 5.55
C ASP A 93 21.82 -9.94 6.33
N ALA A 94 22.39 -11.15 6.18
CA ALA A 94 21.95 -12.33 6.90
C ALA A 94 22.04 -12.15 8.42
N ARG A 95 23.11 -11.52 8.91
CA ARG A 95 23.32 -11.26 10.34
C ARG A 95 22.32 -10.24 10.89
N ILE A 96 22.03 -9.18 10.13
CA ILE A 96 21.00 -8.19 10.48
C ILE A 96 19.63 -8.86 10.53
N MET A 97 19.28 -9.66 9.51
CA MET A 97 18.01 -10.40 9.47
C MET A 97 17.87 -11.35 10.65
N ALA A 98 18.92 -12.10 11.01
CA ALA A 98 18.91 -13.00 12.17
C ALA A 98 18.52 -12.26 13.47
N GLY A 99 19.09 -11.07 13.69
CA GLY A 99 18.71 -10.24 14.84
C GLY A 99 17.25 -9.77 14.81
N TYR A 100 16.68 -9.53 13.63
CA TYR A 100 15.27 -9.17 13.49
C TYR A 100 14.34 -10.34 13.81
N VAL A 101 14.71 -11.57 13.42
CA VAL A 101 13.96 -12.80 13.75
C VAL A 101 13.95 -13.06 15.25
N GLU A 102 15.07 -12.79 15.93
CA GLU A 102 15.17 -12.96 17.37
C GLU A 102 14.32 -11.93 18.13
N ALA A 103 14.23 -10.70 17.61
CA ALA A 103 13.50 -9.60 18.24
C ALA A 103 11.99 -9.66 18.01
N ASP A 104 11.55 -10.04 16.81
CA ASP A 104 10.15 -9.95 16.40
C ASP A 104 9.70 -11.16 15.59
N GLU A 105 8.41 -11.50 15.70
CA GLU A 105 7.79 -12.49 14.83
C GLU A 105 7.64 -11.94 13.40
N TYR A 106 7.90 -12.82 12.42
CA TYR A 106 7.68 -12.49 11.01
C TYR A 106 6.19 -12.29 10.73
N PRO A 107 5.83 -11.26 9.96
CA PRO A 107 4.46 -11.10 9.49
C PRO A 107 4.10 -12.24 8.52
N ASP A 108 2.86 -12.71 8.60
CA ASP A 108 2.31 -13.67 7.65
C ASP A 108 2.33 -13.09 6.22
N VAL A 109 2.60 -13.95 5.25
CA VAL A 109 2.58 -13.62 3.81
C VAL A 109 1.16 -13.54 3.24
N TYR A 110 0.16 -13.99 4.00
CA TYR A 110 -1.27 -13.89 3.71
C TYR A 110 -1.99 -13.00 4.73
N LEU A 111 -3.20 -12.57 4.40
CA LEU A 111 -4.12 -11.94 5.35
C LEU A 111 -5.23 -12.93 5.68
N ASP A 112 -5.51 -13.11 6.96
CA ASP A 112 -6.65 -13.90 7.43
C ASP A 112 -7.80 -12.96 7.78
N LEU A 113 -8.80 -12.91 6.90
CA LEU A 113 -10.01 -12.12 7.07
C LEU A 113 -11.23 -13.03 7.24
N PRO A 114 -12.33 -12.53 7.84
CA PRO A 114 -13.58 -13.27 7.88
C PRO A 114 -14.04 -13.71 6.49
N CYS A 115 -14.61 -14.90 6.38
CA CYS A 115 -15.10 -15.46 5.14
C CYS A 115 -16.59 -15.79 5.27
N LEU A 116 -17.45 -14.92 4.72
CA LEU A 116 -18.89 -15.18 4.62
C LEU A 116 -19.21 -16.06 3.41
N SER A 117 -18.59 -15.78 2.27
CA SER A 117 -18.65 -16.61 1.08
C SER A 117 -17.33 -16.54 0.33
N MET A 118 -17.01 -17.60 -0.40
CA MET A 118 -15.80 -17.72 -1.18
C MET A 118 -16.16 -18.08 -2.62
N HIS A 119 -15.57 -17.34 -3.56
CA HIS A 119 -15.77 -17.50 -4.98
C HIS A 119 -14.41 -17.78 -5.63
N PRO A 120 -14.04 -19.06 -5.80
CA PRO A 120 -12.78 -19.43 -6.45
C PRO A 120 -12.70 -18.85 -7.85
N LEU A 121 -11.53 -18.31 -8.19
CA LEU A 121 -11.23 -17.80 -9.51
C LEU A 121 -10.26 -18.77 -10.20
N GLU A 122 -10.53 -19.09 -11.45
CA GLU A 122 -9.64 -19.95 -12.22
C GLU A 122 -8.35 -19.19 -12.58
N ARG A 123 -7.19 -19.85 -12.51
CA ARG A 123 -5.93 -19.19 -12.81
C ARG A 123 -5.83 -18.98 -14.31
N ALA A 124 -5.59 -17.75 -14.74
CA ALA A 124 -5.50 -17.42 -16.17
C ALA A 124 -4.39 -18.19 -16.91
N CYS A 125 -3.33 -18.62 -16.21
CA CYS A 125 -2.27 -19.45 -16.80
C CYS A 125 -2.74 -20.85 -17.20
N ASP A 126 -3.85 -21.31 -16.64
CA ASP A 126 -4.42 -22.63 -16.90
C ASP A 126 -5.47 -22.58 -18.02
N LEU A 127 -5.84 -21.37 -18.46
CA LEU A 127 -6.88 -21.11 -19.46
C LEU A 127 -6.30 -20.93 -20.86
N GLY A 128 -6.99 -21.49 -21.86
CA GLY A 128 -6.75 -21.13 -23.26
C GLY A 128 -7.24 -19.70 -23.57
N LEU A 129 -6.56 -19.00 -24.48
CA LEU A 129 -6.90 -17.61 -24.84
C LEU A 129 -8.36 -17.44 -25.28
N ASP A 130 -8.92 -18.40 -26.01
CA ASP A 130 -10.33 -18.34 -26.44
C ASP A 130 -11.28 -18.53 -25.24
N THR A 131 -10.92 -19.37 -24.27
CA THR A 131 -11.73 -19.57 -23.05
C THR A 131 -11.70 -18.33 -22.17
N LEU A 132 -10.53 -17.68 -22.08
CA LEU A 132 -10.35 -16.43 -21.37
C LEU A 132 -11.17 -15.31 -22.02
N ARG A 133 -11.07 -15.14 -23.35
CA ARG A 133 -11.72 -14.02 -24.06
C ARG A 133 -13.24 -14.09 -24.08
N ASN A 134 -13.83 -15.29 -24.00
CA ASN A 134 -15.27 -15.49 -24.07
C ASN A 134 -15.93 -15.68 -22.69
N SER A 135 -15.23 -15.38 -21.59
CA SER A 135 -15.79 -15.42 -20.25
C SER A 135 -15.38 -14.20 -19.44
N ASP A 136 -16.38 -13.39 -19.08
CA ASP A 136 -16.27 -12.26 -18.18
C ASP A 136 -15.65 -12.62 -16.82
N LEU A 137 -16.04 -13.77 -16.25
CA LEU A 137 -15.48 -14.27 -14.99
C LEU A 137 -14.00 -14.64 -15.14
N HIS A 138 -13.60 -15.25 -16.26
CA HIS A 138 -12.20 -15.57 -16.51
C HIS A 138 -11.37 -14.32 -16.80
N GLN A 139 -11.94 -13.31 -17.46
CA GLN A 139 -11.30 -12.01 -17.65
C GLN A 139 -11.04 -11.35 -16.30
N LEU A 140 -12.04 -11.28 -15.42
CA LEU A 140 -11.86 -10.79 -14.06
C LEU A 140 -10.78 -11.58 -13.31
N ALA A 141 -10.82 -12.92 -13.41
CA ALA A 141 -9.83 -13.78 -12.79
C ALA A 141 -8.42 -13.48 -13.33
N ALA A 142 -8.25 -13.27 -14.63
CA ALA A 142 -6.98 -12.89 -15.21
C ALA A 142 -6.50 -11.53 -14.73
N ILE A 143 -7.39 -10.55 -14.57
CA ILE A 143 -7.05 -9.22 -14.08
C ILE A 143 -6.59 -9.29 -12.61
N LEU A 144 -7.36 -9.92 -11.74
CA LEU A 144 -7.04 -9.97 -10.31
C LEU A 144 -5.93 -10.97 -9.99
N ALA A 145 -6.08 -12.24 -10.40
CA ALA A 145 -5.07 -13.26 -10.13
C ALA A 145 -3.79 -13.05 -10.94
N GLY A 146 -3.86 -12.39 -12.09
CA GLY A 146 -2.69 -11.98 -12.86
C GLY A 146 -1.88 -10.85 -12.22
N VAL A 147 -2.34 -10.25 -11.12
CA VAL A 147 -1.61 -9.25 -10.33
C VAL A 147 -1.30 -9.77 -8.93
N PHE A 148 -2.34 -10.24 -8.24
CA PHE A 148 -2.28 -10.59 -6.82
C PHE A 148 -2.15 -12.11 -6.59
N GLY A 149 -2.37 -12.93 -7.60
CA GLY A 149 -2.31 -14.38 -7.49
C GLY A 149 -0.90 -14.90 -7.26
N GLN A 150 -0.79 -15.92 -6.40
CA GLN A 150 0.49 -16.56 -6.12
C GLN A 150 0.97 -17.40 -7.31
N THR A 151 2.15 -17.10 -7.84
CA THR A 151 2.81 -17.86 -8.92
C THR A 151 3.73 -18.94 -8.37
N HIS A 152 4.41 -18.68 -7.26
CA HIS A 152 5.29 -19.63 -6.59
C HIS A 152 5.26 -19.42 -5.09
N ARG A 153 5.50 -20.50 -4.34
CA ARG A 153 5.66 -20.48 -2.88
C ARG A 153 6.98 -21.15 -2.55
N GLN A 154 7.84 -20.41 -1.87
CA GLN A 154 9.10 -20.93 -1.35
C GLN A 154 8.95 -21.14 0.16
N PRO A 155 9.08 -22.39 0.65
CA PRO A 155 9.02 -22.66 2.08
C PRO A 155 10.21 -22.02 2.82
N PRO A 156 10.10 -21.82 4.14
CA PRO A 156 11.23 -21.34 4.93
C PRO A 156 12.41 -22.30 4.80
N TYR A 157 13.61 -21.73 4.78
CA TYR A 157 14.87 -22.44 4.64
C TYR A 157 15.89 -21.90 5.64
N TYR A 158 16.61 -22.81 6.29
CA TYR A 158 17.71 -22.49 7.19
C TYR A 158 18.98 -23.14 6.67
N ASP A 159 20.03 -22.32 6.50
CA ASP A 159 21.37 -22.77 6.19
C ASP A 159 22.21 -22.82 7.48
N PRO A 160 22.57 -24.01 7.98
CA PRO A 160 23.34 -24.14 9.22
C PRO A 160 24.80 -23.69 9.08
N ASP A 161 25.36 -23.69 7.86
CA ASP A 161 26.77 -23.34 7.64
C ASP A 161 26.97 -21.82 7.64
N THR A 162 25.99 -21.08 7.13
CA THR A 162 26.02 -19.61 7.08
C THR A 162 25.18 -18.94 8.16
N GLY A 163 24.33 -19.72 8.86
CA GLY A 163 23.34 -19.19 9.79
C GLY A 163 22.22 -18.41 9.10
N TYR A 164 22.06 -18.56 7.78
CA TYR A 164 21.08 -17.80 7.01
C TYR A 164 19.67 -18.36 7.19
N HIS A 165 18.74 -17.48 7.56
CA HIS A 165 17.32 -17.78 7.67
C HIS A 165 16.54 -17.09 6.54
N GLN A 166 16.04 -17.88 5.61
CA GLN A 166 15.04 -17.46 4.64
C GLN A 166 13.67 -17.83 5.20
N VAL A 167 12.81 -16.83 5.38
CA VAL A 167 11.41 -17.10 5.71
C VAL A 167 10.62 -17.56 4.51
N GLU A 168 9.39 -17.99 4.76
CA GLU A 168 8.41 -18.21 3.72
C GLU A 168 8.30 -16.98 2.81
N LEU A 169 8.36 -17.23 1.49
CA LEU A 169 8.12 -16.24 0.46
C LEU A 169 7.02 -16.74 -0.47
N ILE A 170 6.18 -15.80 -0.87
CA ILE A 170 5.32 -15.97 -2.03
C ILE A 170 5.88 -15.13 -3.16
N TYR A 171 5.66 -15.57 -4.39
CA TYR A 171 5.94 -14.81 -5.58
C TYR A 171 4.64 -14.52 -6.29
N ARG A 172 4.57 -13.33 -6.86
CA ARG A 172 3.48 -12.89 -7.75
C ARG A 172 4.07 -12.52 -9.11
N SER A 173 3.21 -12.22 -10.06
CA SER A 173 3.56 -11.71 -11.38
C SER A 173 4.15 -10.29 -11.32
N VAL A 174 3.73 -9.48 -10.36
CA VAL A 174 4.37 -8.20 -10.04
C VAL A 174 5.65 -8.41 -9.23
N PRO A 175 6.73 -7.66 -9.48
CA PRO A 175 7.92 -7.70 -8.65
C PRO A 175 7.66 -7.02 -7.29
N SER A 176 8.37 -7.48 -6.27
CA SER A 176 8.32 -6.91 -4.93
C SER A 176 9.69 -6.91 -4.27
N GLY A 177 10.02 -5.83 -3.54
CA GLY A 177 11.27 -5.71 -2.81
C GLY A 177 11.42 -6.84 -1.78
N GLY A 178 12.42 -7.71 -1.97
CA GLY A 178 12.66 -8.86 -1.10
C GLY A 178 11.53 -9.90 -1.12
N ALA A 179 10.71 -9.95 -2.18
CA ALA A 179 9.54 -10.82 -2.33
C ALA A 179 8.55 -10.73 -1.15
N ARG A 180 8.33 -9.51 -0.63
CA ARG A 180 7.47 -9.27 0.54
C ARG A 180 5.99 -9.12 0.19
N HIS A 181 5.68 -8.68 -1.03
CA HIS A 181 4.33 -8.48 -1.56
C HIS A 181 3.35 -7.87 -0.54
N PRO A 182 3.67 -6.66 0.00
CA PRO A 182 2.83 -6.03 0.99
C PRO A 182 1.49 -5.52 0.43
N THR A 183 1.38 -5.26 -0.89
CA THR A 183 0.13 -4.77 -1.49
C THR A 183 -0.92 -5.87 -1.58
N GLU A 184 -2.11 -5.59 -1.09
CA GLU A 184 -3.30 -6.44 -1.04
C GLU A 184 -4.46 -5.77 -1.77
N CYS A 185 -5.37 -6.56 -2.31
CA CYS A 185 -6.50 -6.06 -3.10
C CYS A 185 -7.82 -6.29 -2.38
N PHE A 186 -8.39 -5.20 -1.89
CA PHE A 186 -9.75 -5.14 -1.41
C PHE A 186 -10.66 -4.71 -2.56
N VAL A 187 -11.83 -5.35 -2.68
CA VAL A 187 -12.72 -5.24 -3.84
C VAL A 187 -14.12 -4.91 -3.38
N GLU A 188 -14.62 -3.74 -3.74
CA GLU A 188 -16.02 -3.37 -3.57
C GLU A 188 -16.76 -3.70 -4.86
N VAL A 189 -17.63 -4.71 -4.82
CA VAL A 189 -18.49 -5.05 -5.95
C VAL A 189 -19.70 -4.11 -5.93
N LEU A 190 -19.79 -3.20 -6.90
CA LEU A 190 -20.94 -2.29 -7.05
C LEU A 190 -21.98 -2.89 -7.99
N ARG A 191 -21.52 -3.48 -9.09
CA ARG A 191 -22.36 -4.17 -10.09
C ARG A 191 -21.62 -5.41 -10.60
N SER A 192 -22.31 -6.52 -10.68
CA SER A 192 -21.80 -7.76 -11.28
C SER A 192 -22.97 -8.66 -11.69
N PRO A 193 -22.86 -9.38 -12.82
CA PRO A 193 -23.78 -10.46 -13.17
C PRO A 193 -23.59 -11.74 -12.34
N ARG A 194 -22.49 -11.86 -11.56
CA ARG A 194 -22.11 -13.10 -10.84
C ARG A 194 -22.06 -12.96 -9.32
N PHE A 195 -21.73 -11.77 -8.82
CA PHE A 195 -21.54 -11.53 -7.39
C PHE A 195 -22.58 -10.56 -6.85
N VAL A 196 -22.98 -10.80 -5.60
CA VAL A 196 -23.82 -9.84 -4.88
C VAL A 196 -23.00 -8.59 -4.57
N PRO A 197 -23.56 -7.38 -4.69
CA PRO A 197 -22.87 -6.16 -4.28
C PRO A 197 -22.41 -6.23 -2.82
N GLY A 198 -21.21 -5.71 -2.53
CA GLY A 198 -20.62 -5.77 -1.19
C GLY A 198 -19.10 -5.71 -1.17
N ASN A 199 -18.53 -5.92 0.02
CA ASN A 199 -17.09 -5.87 0.25
C ASN A 199 -16.45 -7.26 0.19
N TYR A 200 -15.40 -7.35 -0.62
CA TYR A 200 -14.64 -8.57 -0.88
C TYR A 200 -13.15 -8.32 -0.70
N TYR A 201 -12.41 -9.40 -0.52
CA TYR A 201 -10.96 -9.44 -0.51
C TYR A 201 -10.51 -10.48 -1.54
N PHE A 202 -9.50 -10.15 -2.34
CA PHE A 202 -8.84 -11.14 -3.17
C PHE A 202 -7.88 -11.96 -2.30
N ASP A 203 -8.31 -13.17 -1.92
CA ASP A 203 -7.50 -14.06 -1.12
C ASP A 203 -6.43 -14.75 -1.98
N THR A 204 -5.18 -14.35 -1.76
CA THR A 204 -4.03 -14.88 -2.50
C THR A 204 -3.85 -16.38 -2.28
N ARG A 205 -4.17 -16.88 -1.08
CA ARG A 205 -3.93 -18.27 -0.69
C ARG A 205 -4.83 -19.24 -1.46
N SER A 206 -6.11 -18.93 -1.54
CA SER A 206 -7.12 -19.74 -2.23
C SER A 206 -7.37 -19.33 -3.69
N ASN A 207 -6.78 -18.21 -4.14
CA ASN A 207 -7.04 -17.61 -5.45
C ASN A 207 -8.54 -17.37 -5.67
N ALA A 208 -9.17 -16.66 -4.73
CA ALA A 208 -10.61 -16.49 -4.68
C ALA A 208 -11.00 -15.06 -4.29
N LEU A 209 -12.20 -14.63 -4.70
CA LEU A 209 -12.86 -13.49 -4.07
C LEU A 209 -13.62 -13.96 -2.83
N VAL A 210 -13.22 -13.45 -1.67
CA VAL A 210 -13.84 -13.76 -0.38
C VAL A 210 -14.69 -12.58 0.05
N ARG A 211 -15.99 -12.80 0.25
CA ARG A 211 -16.87 -11.79 0.84
C ARG A 211 -16.63 -11.72 2.34
N VAL A 212 -16.25 -10.56 2.83
CA VAL A 212 -15.73 -10.41 4.20
C VAL A 212 -16.78 -9.98 5.23
N ASN A 213 -17.83 -9.29 4.80
CA ASN A 213 -18.85 -8.72 5.67
C ASN A 213 -20.18 -8.52 4.90
N ASP A 214 -21.24 -8.18 5.64
CA ASP A 214 -22.56 -7.88 5.10
C ASP A 214 -22.80 -6.38 4.86
N GLN A 215 -21.77 -5.54 4.97
CA GLN A 215 -21.92 -4.11 4.72
C GLN A 215 -22.13 -3.86 3.22
N SER A 216 -22.99 -2.90 2.92
CA SER A 216 -23.10 -2.34 1.56
C SER A 216 -21.77 -1.70 1.14
N PRO A 217 -21.43 -1.73 -0.16
CA PRO A 217 -20.22 -1.08 -0.62
C PRO A 217 -20.33 0.44 -0.41
N SER A 218 -19.22 1.06 0.00
CA SER A 218 -19.16 2.50 0.31
C SER A 218 -19.50 3.36 -0.91
N GLY A 219 -19.18 2.87 -2.11
CA GLY A 219 -19.47 3.49 -3.41
C GLY A 219 -20.84 3.17 -4.00
N ALA A 220 -21.79 2.57 -3.27
CA ALA A 220 -23.13 2.19 -3.76
C ALA A 220 -24.06 3.38 -4.14
N GLY A 221 -23.52 4.58 -4.34
CA GLY A 221 -24.23 5.80 -4.69
C GLY A 221 -24.44 5.99 -6.20
N ALA A 222 -24.87 7.21 -6.58
CA ALA A 222 -25.24 7.57 -7.95
C ALA A 222 -24.13 7.33 -9.00
N GLU A 223 -22.85 7.34 -8.63
CA GLU A 223 -21.75 7.09 -9.57
C GLU A 223 -21.74 5.67 -10.14
N ALA A 224 -22.14 4.65 -9.36
CA ALA A 224 -22.29 3.30 -9.88
C ALA A 224 -23.39 3.20 -10.95
N LEU A 225 -24.30 4.18 -11.03
CA LEU A 225 -25.35 4.29 -12.04
C LEU A 225 -24.90 5.04 -13.31
N GLU A 226 -23.76 5.74 -13.29
CA GLU A 226 -23.24 6.49 -14.45
C GLU A 226 -22.47 5.61 -15.44
N SER A 227 -22.08 4.39 -15.03
CA SER A 227 -21.44 3.41 -15.90
C SER A 227 -22.45 2.52 -16.62
N ASP A 228 -22.21 2.26 -17.90
CA ASP A 228 -22.95 1.31 -18.73
C ASP A 228 -22.37 -0.12 -18.68
N ALA A 229 -21.28 -0.34 -17.93
CA ALA A 229 -20.64 -1.64 -17.79
C ALA A 229 -21.50 -2.64 -16.99
N ASP A 230 -21.34 -3.93 -17.28
CA ASP A 230 -21.97 -5.03 -16.55
C ASP A 230 -21.26 -5.31 -15.22
N TRP A 231 -19.95 -5.14 -15.22
CA TRP A 231 -19.08 -5.21 -14.06
C TRP A 231 -18.63 -3.80 -13.68
N VAL A 232 -18.88 -3.41 -12.44
CA VAL A 232 -18.38 -2.17 -11.85
C VAL A 232 -17.82 -2.51 -10.48
N LEU A 233 -16.50 -2.47 -10.35
CA LEU A 233 -15.76 -2.81 -9.14
C LEU A 233 -14.87 -1.64 -8.74
N ASP A 234 -14.90 -1.27 -7.47
CA ASP A 234 -13.89 -0.36 -6.90
C ASP A 234 -12.82 -1.20 -6.20
N LEU A 235 -11.57 -1.06 -6.65
CA LEU A 235 -10.39 -1.74 -6.14
C LEU A 235 -9.63 -0.80 -5.19
N ARG A 236 -9.26 -1.32 -4.03
CA ARG A 236 -8.55 -0.60 -2.98
C ARG A 236 -7.25 -1.35 -2.71
N LEU A 237 -6.16 -0.79 -3.22
CA LEU A 237 -4.83 -1.35 -3.09
C LEU A 237 -4.25 -0.88 -1.77
N ALA A 238 -4.28 -1.76 -0.79
CA ALA A 238 -3.83 -1.48 0.56
C ALA A 238 -2.54 -2.22 0.87
N THR A 239 -1.67 -1.61 1.64
CA THR A 239 -0.33 -2.14 1.83
C THR A 239 -0.11 -2.57 3.27
N VAL A 240 0.08 -3.86 3.51
CA VAL A 240 0.41 -4.42 4.83
C VAL A 240 1.82 -3.99 5.23
N VAL A 241 1.92 -2.86 5.92
CA VAL A 241 3.17 -2.12 6.16
C VAL A 241 4.22 -3.00 6.84
N ARG A 242 3.78 -3.83 7.80
CA ARG A 242 4.66 -4.70 8.59
C ARG A 242 5.44 -5.69 7.73
N ARG A 243 4.90 -6.17 6.59
CA ARG A 243 5.58 -7.13 5.69
C ARG A 243 6.87 -6.58 5.10
N ALA A 244 6.84 -5.34 4.64
CA ALA A 244 8.05 -4.69 4.15
C ALA A 244 8.92 -4.20 5.32
N MET A 245 8.30 -3.61 6.35
CA MET A 245 9.04 -3.02 7.47
C MET A 245 9.80 -4.05 8.30
N PHE A 246 9.40 -5.33 8.28
CA PHE A 246 10.18 -6.38 8.93
C PHE A 246 11.62 -6.43 8.39
N ARG A 247 11.76 -6.39 7.06
CA ARG A 247 13.08 -6.40 6.39
C ARG A 247 13.72 -5.02 6.39
N TYR A 248 12.91 -4.00 6.14
CA TYR A 248 13.37 -2.63 5.99
C TYR A 248 12.86 -1.82 7.20
N ARG A 249 13.65 -1.81 8.29
CA ARG A 249 13.31 -1.09 9.54
C ARG A 249 13.70 0.38 9.51
N ASP A 250 14.01 0.91 8.33
CA ASP A 250 14.44 2.28 8.13
C ASP A 250 13.32 3.17 7.57
N PRO A 251 13.41 4.49 7.73
CA PRO A 251 12.39 5.40 7.20
C PRO A 251 12.23 5.36 5.66
N ARG A 252 13.24 4.96 4.87
CA ARG A 252 13.10 4.88 3.38
C ARG A 252 12.19 3.76 2.91
N SER A 253 11.92 2.78 3.76
CA SER A 253 11.12 1.58 3.48
C SER A 253 9.75 1.88 2.91
N PHE A 254 9.17 3.03 3.25
CA PHE A 254 7.90 3.48 2.68
C PHE A 254 7.96 3.66 1.15
N ARG A 255 9.13 3.94 0.55
CA ARG A 255 9.28 3.94 -0.92
C ARG A 255 9.05 2.57 -1.53
N ALA A 256 9.50 1.50 -0.85
CA ALA A 256 9.30 0.14 -1.35
C ALA A 256 7.82 -0.21 -1.40
N LEU A 257 7.04 0.29 -0.43
CA LEU A 257 5.58 0.16 -0.40
C LEU A 257 4.90 0.85 -1.59
N LEU A 258 5.30 2.09 -1.88
CA LEU A 258 4.76 2.86 -3.02
C LEU A 258 5.11 2.20 -4.36
N VAL A 259 6.33 1.70 -4.50
CA VAL A 259 6.78 1.00 -5.72
C VAL A 259 6.02 -0.31 -5.92
N ASP A 260 5.80 -1.08 -4.85
CA ASP A 260 5.02 -2.33 -4.89
C ASP A 260 3.57 -2.07 -5.34
N ALA A 261 2.91 -1.07 -4.74
CA ALA A 261 1.55 -0.67 -5.11
C ALA A 261 1.49 -0.15 -6.55
N GLY A 262 2.47 0.64 -6.99
CA GLY A 262 2.57 1.13 -8.36
C GLY A 262 2.80 0.01 -9.39
N HIS A 263 3.54 -1.05 -9.03
CA HIS A 263 3.66 -2.24 -9.88
C HIS A 263 2.33 -2.98 -10.04
N ALA A 264 1.57 -3.11 -8.95
CA ALA A 264 0.22 -3.69 -8.98
C ALA A 264 -0.73 -2.87 -9.85
N ASP A 265 -0.77 -1.55 -9.65
CA ASP A 265 -1.60 -0.63 -10.43
C ASP A 265 -1.28 -0.68 -11.92
N GLY A 266 0.00 -0.60 -12.28
CA GLY A 266 0.42 -0.70 -13.68
C GLY A 266 0.06 -2.03 -14.34
N GLN A 267 0.12 -3.15 -13.60
CA GLN A 267 -0.28 -4.45 -14.13
C GLN A 267 -1.81 -4.61 -14.23
N LEU A 268 -2.58 -4.01 -13.32
CA LEU A 268 -4.04 -3.90 -13.45
C LEU A 268 -4.43 -3.17 -14.73
N HIS A 269 -3.82 -2.02 -15.03
CA HIS A 269 -4.01 -1.29 -16.29
C HIS A 269 -3.76 -2.18 -17.51
N ALA A 270 -2.62 -2.89 -17.52
CA ALA A 270 -2.24 -3.73 -18.64
C ALA A 270 -3.19 -4.92 -18.86
N LEU A 271 -3.59 -5.61 -17.78
CA LEU A 271 -4.46 -6.77 -17.86
C LEU A 271 -5.92 -6.41 -18.14
N ALA A 272 -6.41 -5.30 -17.58
CA ALA A 272 -7.73 -4.77 -17.90
C ALA A 272 -7.81 -4.45 -19.40
N ALA A 273 -6.84 -3.69 -19.92
CA ALA A 273 -6.77 -3.37 -21.34
C ALA A 273 -6.68 -4.63 -22.22
N PHE A 274 -5.89 -5.64 -21.81
CA PHE A 274 -5.81 -6.92 -22.52
C PHE A 274 -7.15 -7.67 -22.58
N CYS A 275 -7.97 -7.56 -21.53
CA CYS A 275 -9.30 -8.15 -21.46
C CYS A 275 -10.39 -7.26 -22.09
N ASN A 276 -10.04 -6.14 -22.73
CA ASN A 276 -10.98 -5.10 -23.19
C ASN A 276 -11.85 -4.50 -22.07
N TRP A 277 -11.34 -4.52 -20.85
CA TRP A 277 -11.92 -3.85 -19.69
C TRP A 277 -11.25 -2.50 -19.49
N ARG A 278 -11.91 -1.61 -18.75
CA ARG A 278 -11.39 -0.29 -18.43
C ARG A 278 -10.98 -0.28 -16.96
N TYR A 279 -9.76 0.13 -16.70
CA TYR A 279 -9.30 0.43 -15.36
C TYR A 279 -8.84 1.88 -15.30
N SER A 280 -9.32 2.62 -14.30
CA SER A 280 -8.83 3.95 -13.97
C SER A 280 -8.43 3.96 -12.50
N SER A 281 -7.40 4.70 -12.15
CA SER A 281 -6.90 4.75 -10.78
C SER A 281 -6.41 6.14 -10.40
N ALA A 282 -6.42 6.39 -9.09
CA ALA A 282 -5.89 7.58 -8.48
C ALA A 282 -5.16 7.20 -7.18
N THR A 283 -4.10 7.94 -6.88
CA THR A 283 -3.43 7.84 -5.59
C THR A 283 -4.24 8.60 -4.56
N ASP A 284 -4.69 7.88 -3.52
CA ASP A 284 -5.38 8.45 -2.38
C ASP A 284 -4.96 7.64 -1.14
N ILE A 285 -4.39 8.32 -0.15
CA ILE A 285 -3.88 7.68 1.06
C ILE A 285 -4.99 7.67 2.11
N ASP A 286 -5.60 6.51 2.29
CA ASP A 286 -6.65 6.29 3.27
C ASP A 286 -6.17 5.31 4.36
N LEU A 287 -6.01 5.83 5.57
CA LEU A 287 -5.56 5.08 6.74
C LEU A 287 -6.71 4.38 7.49
N GLN A 288 -7.96 4.70 7.16
CA GLN A 288 -9.16 4.27 7.88
C GLN A 288 -9.98 3.24 7.12
N TYR A 289 -9.89 3.20 5.78
CA TYR A 289 -10.67 2.27 4.95
C TYR A 289 -10.65 0.82 5.46
N THR A 290 -9.47 0.26 5.70
CA THR A 290 -9.33 -1.14 6.16
C THR A 290 -9.79 -1.35 7.60
N VAL A 291 -9.76 -0.30 8.42
CA VAL A 291 -10.31 -0.31 9.79
C VAL A 291 -11.83 -0.37 9.75
N GLU A 292 -12.44 0.54 9.00
CA GLU A 292 -13.90 0.74 8.95
C GLU A 292 -14.62 -0.43 8.28
N HIS A 293 -14.01 -1.01 7.24
CA HIS A 293 -14.64 -2.05 6.43
C HIS A 293 -14.13 -3.47 6.74
N TYR A 294 -12.92 -3.65 7.24
CA TYR A 294 -12.32 -4.98 7.42
C TYR A 294 -11.86 -5.26 8.85
N GLY A 295 -12.03 -4.31 9.78
CA GLY A 295 -11.70 -4.48 11.20
C GLY A 295 -10.20 -4.58 11.47
N MET A 296 -9.36 -4.13 10.55
CA MET A 296 -7.91 -4.14 10.70
C MET A 296 -7.42 -3.05 11.66
N GLY A 297 -6.17 -3.13 12.10
CA GLY A 297 -5.52 -2.09 12.90
C GLY A 297 -5.30 -0.81 12.10
N ALA A 298 -5.37 0.35 12.77
CA ALA A 298 -5.05 1.63 12.14
C ALA A 298 -3.61 1.63 11.60
N ALA A 299 -3.44 2.08 10.35
CA ALA A 299 -2.16 2.07 9.63
C ALA A 299 -1.50 0.69 9.44
N GLU A 300 -2.19 -0.40 9.73
CA GLU A 300 -1.71 -1.76 9.43
C GLU A 300 -1.66 -1.99 7.92
N ALA A 301 -2.75 -1.61 7.24
CA ALA A 301 -2.92 -1.71 5.80
C ALA A 301 -3.58 -0.44 5.24
N PRO A 302 -2.86 0.70 5.16
CA PRO A 302 -3.36 1.90 4.49
C PRO A 302 -3.61 1.62 3.01
N VAL A 303 -4.72 2.12 2.48
CA VAL A 303 -4.96 2.20 1.05
C VAL A 303 -4.06 3.28 0.48
N LEU A 304 -3.34 2.96 -0.60
CA LEU A 304 -2.46 3.90 -1.29
C LEU A 304 -3.01 4.29 -2.67
N ILE A 305 -3.75 3.38 -3.29
CA ILE A 305 -4.34 3.56 -4.62
C ILE A 305 -5.78 3.07 -4.58
N TRP A 306 -6.67 3.90 -5.08
CA TRP A 306 -8.03 3.54 -5.41
C TRP A 306 -8.17 3.44 -6.93
N GLY A 307 -8.89 2.45 -7.43
CA GLY A 307 -9.21 2.38 -8.84
C GLY A 307 -10.56 1.79 -9.13
N ARG A 308 -11.14 2.16 -10.27
CA ARG A 308 -12.40 1.67 -10.77
C ARG A 308 -12.16 0.75 -11.96
N LEU A 309 -12.65 -0.47 -11.86
CA LEU A 309 -12.59 -1.50 -12.89
C LEU A 309 -13.99 -1.70 -13.48
N GLU A 310 -14.10 -1.50 -14.78
CA GLU A 310 -15.32 -1.62 -15.56
C GLU A 310 -15.16 -2.69 -16.64
N GLY A 311 -16.12 -3.63 -16.73
CA GLY A 311 -16.11 -4.73 -17.68
C GLY A 311 -17.45 -4.94 -18.36
N TRP A 312 -17.42 -5.27 -19.66
CA TRP A 312 -18.60 -5.48 -20.50
C TRP A 312 -18.70 -6.94 -20.95
N LEU A 313 -19.93 -7.44 -21.08
CA LEU A 313 -20.26 -8.78 -21.62
C LEU A 313 -20.19 -8.86 -23.15
#